data_AF-A0A369LY02-F1
#
_entry.id   AF-A0A369LY02-F1
#
_cell.length_a   1.000
_cell.length_b   1.000
_cell.length_c   1.000
_cell.angle_alpha   90.00
_cell.angle_beta   90.00
_cell.angle_gamma   90.00
#
_symmetry.space_group_name_H-M   'P 1'
#
loop_
_entity.id
_entity.type
_entity.pdbx_description
1 polymer ?
#
loop_
_entity_poly.entity_id
_entity_poly.type
_entity_poly.pdbx_seq_one_letter_code
_entity_poly.pdbx_strand_id
1 'polypeptide(L)'
;MAGCFRSATEGLQYVERPFKTTIVIHTGHGKQFGLSSPTSRRRAAMPTVVIAGVIEKKGKVLLARRGPGRPHAGLWEFPGGKIEEGETEQRCLERELKEELGLLGRARRFIAQSRCVCEDGSEILLRALLFEPHTLDDLELRVHDRYEWTDLSSLELKELAPADIEIAEKTKDFFLNFKTTFEVGKIVTGAEIEEEFLCSLQSGMCRSRRTGTLCLISKHSTDVVYEDRWEDDVLYYTGMGQVGDQKMDRQNLTLKESQTNGVQVHLFEFFENVGYLYRGRVHLIDEPFREHQKDREGNVRLVWVFPLELMESDGAVPEKFIKETFEKRDRRARKKTNEELASLVSEGTGKASRRRAISEEYVRDPHVAEYAKRRAHGVCQLCGKAAPFKRPNGEAYLECHHVEWLSRGGTDSVQNTVALCPNCHRKMHVLDSDEDRAALLEKAQEDL
;
A
#
# COMPACT_ATOMS: atom_id res chain seq x y z
N MET A 1 -61.73 3.79 -18.95
CA MET A 1 -60.95 2.72 -19.61
C MET A 1 -59.60 2.66 -18.90
N ALA A 2 -59.46 1.87 -17.83
CA ALA A 2 -58.97 0.47 -17.86
C ALA A 2 -57.62 0.39 -18.61
N GLY A 3 -56.46 0.13 -18.02
CA GLY A 3 -56.09 -0.60 -16.81
C GLY A 3 -55.26 -1.82 -17.21
N CYS A 4 -54.02 -1.98 -16.72
CA CYS A 4 -53.53 -3.24 -16.14
C CYS A 4 -52.08 -3.14 -15.66
N PHE A 5 -51.89 -3.52 -14.39
CA PHE A 5 -50.65 -3.90 -13.72
C PHE A 5 -50.11 -5.25 -14.23
N ARG A 6 -48.80 -5.50 -14.09
CA ARG A 6 -48.26 -6.65 -13.32
C ARG A 6 -46.73 -6.59 -13.20
N SER A 7 -46.27 -6.96 -12.00
CA SER A 7 -44.89 -7.22 -11.60
C SER A 7 -44.40 -8.60 -12.06
N ALA A 8 -43.07 -8.78 -12.09
CA ALA A 8 -42.45 -10.09 -11.87
C ALA A 8 -41.01 -9.90 -11.36
N THR A 9 -40.79 -10.34 -10.13
CA THR A 9 -39.52 -10.69 -9.48
C THR A 9 -39.12 -12.12 -9.88
N GLU A 10 -37.83 -12.40 -10.08
CA GLU A 10 -37.11 -13.69 -9.92
C GLU A 10 -35.69 -13.49 -10.53
N GLY A 11 -34.55 -13.81 -9.93
CA GLY A 11 -34.22 -14.94 -9.06
C GLY A 11 -33.25 -15.86 -9.81
N LEU A 12 -31.99 -15.45 -10.02
CA LEU A 12 -30.96 -16.29 -10.66
C LEU A 12 -30.21 -17.11 -9.60
N GLN A 13 -30.57 -18.39 -9.47
CA GLN A 13 -29.81 -19.39 -8.70
C GLN A 13 -28.79 -20.11 -9.60
N TYR A 14 -27.58 -20.25 -9.06
CA TYR A 14 -26.51 -21.11 -9.53
C TYR A 14 -26.93 -22.59 -9.49
N VAL A 15 -26.67 -23.35 -10.56
CA VAL A 15 -26.75 -24.82 -10.55
C VAL A 15 -25.50 -25.40 -11.17
N GLU A 16 -24.65 -25.99 -10.32
CA GLU A 16 -23.51 -26.82 -10.68
C GLU A 16 -23.98 -28.11 -11.39
N ARG A 17 -23.27 -28.54 -12.44
CA ARG A 17 -23.48 -29.85 -13.09
C ARG A 17 -22.21 -30.69 -13.03
N PRO A 18 -22.23 -31.90 -12.44
CA PRO A 18 -21.15 -32.87 -12.58
C PRO A 18 -21.47 -33.85 -13.72
N PHE A 19 -20.55 -34.04 -14.67
CA PHE A 19 -20.67 -35.11 -15.66
C PHE A 19 -19.88 -36.35 -15.19
N LYS A 20 -20.62 -37.42 -14.87
CA LYS A 20 -20.11 -38.79 -14.72
C LYS A 20 -20.12 -39.49 -16.08
N THR A 21 -19.00 -40.09 -16.46
CA THR A 21 -18.84 -40.92 -17.66
C THR A 21 -19.43 -42.31 -17.43
N THR A 22 -20.38 -42.72 -18.27
CA THR A 22 -20.88 -44.10 -18.35
C THR A 22 -20.24 -44.81 -19.53
N ILE A 23 -19.61 -45.96 -19.25
CA ILE A 23 -19.08 -46.91 -20.25
C ILE A 23 -20.24 -47.77 -20.76
N VAL A 24 -20.46 -47.83 -22.07
CA VAL A 24 -21.34 -48.80 -22.71
C VAL A 24 -20.49 -49.72 -23.59
N ILE A 25 -20.50 -51.00 -23.25
CA ILE A 25 -19.91 -52.09 -24.03
C ILE A 25 -20.99 -52.60 -25.00
N HIS A 26 -20.66 -52.73 -26.28
CA HIS A 26 -21.46 -53.52 -27.22
C HIS A 26 -20.56 -54.51 -27.97
N THR A 27 -20.94 -55.78 -27.88
CA THR A 27 -20.39 -56.93 -28.59
C THR A 27 -21.06 -57.07 -29.96
N GLY A 28 -20.29 -57.37 -31.00
CA GLY A 28 -20.81 -57.69 -32.33
C GLY A 28 -19.73 -58.22 -33.27
N HIS A 29 -19.86 -59.48 -33.67
CA HIS A 29 -18.96 -60.21 -34.56
C HIS A 29 -19.06 -59.81 -36.04
N GLY A 30 -17.90 -59.71 -36.69
CA GLY A 30 -17.58 -60.42 -37.95
C GLY A 30 -18.10 -59.87 -39.28
N LYS A 31 -17.23 -59.17 -40.02
CA LYS A 31 -17.00 -59.37 -41.47
C LYS A 31 -15.70 -58.68 -41.91
N GLN A 32 -14.72 -59.46 -42.38
CA GLN A 32 -13.48 -59.01 -42.99
C GLN A 32 -13.73 -58.46 -44.39
N PHE A 33 -13.30 -57.22 -44.64
CA PHE A 33 -13.00 -56.70 -45.98
C PHE A 33 -11.81 -55.73 -45.88
N GLY A 34 -10.77 -55.99 -46.69
CA GLY A 34 -9.81 -55.01 -47.22
C GLY A 34 -8.93 -54.23 -46.22
N LEU A 35 -7.70 -54.71 -46.02
CA LEU A 35 -6.59 -53.90 -45.49
C LEU A 35 -6.25 -52.77 -46.48
N SER A 36 -6.74 -51.56 -46.21
CA SER A 36 -6.06 -50.33 -46.64
C SER A 36 -5.52 -49.64 -45.39
N SER A 37 -4.20 -49.62 -45.28
CA SER A 37 -3.40 -49.03 -44.21
C SER A 37 -3.85 -47.58 -43.92
N PRO A 38 -4.19 -47.22 -42.67
CA PRO A 38 -4.23 -45.82 -42.29
C PRO A 38 -2.78 -45.33 -42.24
N THR A 39 -2.46 -44.43 -43.16
CA THR A 39 -1.26 -43.59 -43.17
C THR A 39 -0.87 -43.11 -41.77
N SER A 40 0.42 -43.20 -41.48
CA SER A 40 1.06 -42.84 -40.21
C SER A 40 0.47 -41.58 -39.57
N ARG A 41 -0.08 -41.72 -38.35
CA ARG A 41 -0.20 -40.58 -37.43
C ARG A 41 1.22 -40.11 -37.12
N ARG A 42 1.66 -38.99 -37.71
CA ARG A 42 2.87 -38.29 -37.26
C ARG A 42 2.69 -38.02 -35.75
N ARG A 43 3.59 -38.55 -34.91
CA ARG A 43 3.75 -38.05 -33.54
C ARG A 43 3.94 -36.54 -33.65
N ALA A 44 3.10 -35.74 -32.97
CA ALA A 44 3.39 -34.33 -32.80
C ALA A 44 4.77 -34.22 -32.16
N ALA A 45 5.70 -33.54 -32.82
CA ALA A 45 7.02 -33.29 -32.26
C ALA A 45 6.85 -32.50 -30.96
N MET A 46 7.59 -32.88 -29.89
CA MET A 46 7.55 -32.10 -28.66
C MET A 46 8.12 -30.69 -28.92
N PRO A 47 7.56 -29.64 -28.29
CA PRO A 47 8.05 -28.29 -28.48
C PRO A 47 9.49 -28.15 -27.99
N THR A 48 10.29 -27.35 -28.69
CA THR A 48 11.63 -26.99 -28.24
C THR A 48 11.49 -26.05 -27.05
N VAL A 49 12.08 -26.41 -25.91
CA VAL A 49 12.05 -25.56 -24.71
C VAL A 49 13.25 -24.63 -24.72
N VAL A 50 12.98 -23.33 -24.62
CA VAL A 50 13.97 -22.25 -24.57
C VAL A 50 13.80 -21.50 -23.25
N ILE A 51 14.92 -21.20 -22.58
CA ILE A 51 14.93 -20.48 -21.32
C ILE A 51 15.51 -19.09 -21.55
N ALA A 52 14.72 -18.06 -21.26
CA ALA A 52 15.10 -16.65 -21.35
C ALA A 52 15.40 -16.06 -19.97
N GLY A 53 16.38 -15.15 -19.93
CA GLY A 53 16.77 -14.41 -18.75
C GLY A 53 16.22 -13.00 -18.75
N VAL A 54 15.34 -12.71 -17.81
CA VAL A 54 14.92 -11.35 -17.52
C VAL A 54 15.88 -10.77 -16.49
N ILE A 55 16.70 -9.82 -16.92
CA ILE A 55 17.64 -9.11 -16.07
C ILE A 55 17.10 -7.70 -15.89
N GLU A 56 16.74 -7.35 -14.66
CA GLU A 56 16.23 -6.03 -14.32
C GLU A 56 17.32 -5.21 -13.62
N LYS A 57 17.46 -3.95 -14.04
CA LYS A 57 18.31 -2.95 -13.40
C LYS A 57 17.64 -1.60 -13.53
N LYS A 58 17.32 -1.00 -12.39
CA LYS A 58 16.80 0.36 -12.32
C LYS A 58 15.59 0.56 -13.24
N GLY A 59 14.55 -0.28 -13.09
CA GLY A 59 13.27 -0.22 -13.81
C GLY A 59 13.36 -0.57 -15.29
N LYS A 60 14.57 -0.91 -15.75
CA LYS A 60 14.86 -1.31 -17.11
C LYS A 60 15.20 -2.78 -17.18
N VAL A 61 14.88 -3.42 -18.29
CA VAL A 61 15.28 -4.79 -18.59
C VAL A 61 16.36 -4.81 -19.67
N LEU A 62 17.27 -5.76 -19.57
CA LEU A 62 18.27 -6.01 -20.59
C LEU A 62 17.63 -6.76 -21.76
N LEU A 63 17.64 -6.14 -22.94
CA LEU A 63 17.34 -6.79 -24.20
C LEU A 63 18.61 -6.90 -25.03
N ALA A 64 18.69 -7.97 -25.81
CA ALA A 64 19.79 -8.18 -26.74
C ALA A 64 19.23 -8.30 -28.17
N ARG A 65 19.92 -7.71 -29.14
CA ARG A 65 19.49 -7.71 -30.53
C ARG A 65 20.17 -8.85 -31.29
N ARG A 66 19.35 -9.63 -31.97
CA ARG A 66 19.80 -10.81 -32.74
C ARG A 66 20.72 -10.35 -33.87
N GLY A 67 21.95 -10.87 -33.88
CA GLY A 67 22.95 -10.54 -34.89
C GLY A 67 22.59 -11.03 -36.30
N PRO A 68 23.27 -10.51 -37.35
CA PRO A 68 23.02 -10.87 -38.74
C PRO A 68 23.26 -12.37 -39.00
N GLY A 69 22.43 -12.98 -39.86
CA GLY A 69 22.55 -14.39 -40.25
C GLY A 69 21.83 -15.39 -39.33
N ARG A 70 21.12 -14.92 -38.29
CA ARG A 70 20.22 -15.75 -37.47
C ARG A 70 18.75 -15.54 -37.86
N PRO A 71 17.84 -16.50 -37.58
CA PRO A 71 16.41 -16.27 -37.71
C PRO A 71 16.02 -14.99 -36.96
N HIS A 72 15.13 -14.16 -37.52
CA HIS A 72 14.72 -12.89 -36.91
C HIS A 72 15.86 -11.90 -36.60
N ALA A 73 16.94 -11.89 -37.40
CA ALA A 73 18.02 -10.92 -37.28
C ALA A 73 17.49 -9.48 -37.23
N GLY A 74 18.03 -8.67 -36.31
CA GLY A 74 17.61 -7.29 -36.09
C GLY A 74 16.47 -7.10 -35.09
N LEU A 75 15.73 -8.15 -34.71
CA LEU A 75 14.76 -8.10 -33.61
C LEU A 75 15.45 -8.22 -32.24
N TRP A 76 14.80 -7.65 -31.22
CA TRP A 76 15.24 -7.71 -29.83
C TRP A 76 14.64 -8.90 -29.09
N GLU A 77 15.38 -9.48 -28.14
CA GLU A 77 14.93 -10.62 -27.35
C GLU A 77 15.49 -10.55 -25.92
N PHE A 78 14.88 -11.33 -25.01
CA PHE A 78 15.52 -11.65 -23.75
C PHE A 78 16.63 -12.68 -24.01
N PRO A 79 17.87 -12.44 -23.53
CA PRO A 79 18.99 -13.33 -23.78
C PRO A 79 18.76 -14.70 -23.11
N GLY A 80 19.30 -15.76 -23.70
CA GLY A 80 19.05 -17.13 -23.26
C GLY A 80 19.06 -18.14 -24.40
N GLY A 81 18.74 -19.39 -24.09
CA GLY A 81 18.94 -20.48 -25.05
C GLY A 81 18.20 -21.76 -24.73
N LYS A 82 18.57 -22.82 -25.45
CA LYS A 82 17.84 -24.09 -25.43
C LYS A 82 18.26 -24.94 -24.24
N ILE A 83 17.30 -25.64 -23.65
CA ILE A 83 17.60 -26.60 -22.59
C ILE A 83 18.26 -27.85 -23.17
N GLU A 84 19.35 -28.31 -22.54
CA GLU A 84 20.03 -29.55 -22.91
C GLU A 84 19.45 -30.77 -22.15
N GLU A 85 19.75 -31.98 -22.65
CA GLU A 85 19.24 -33.21 -22.05
C GLU A 85 19.74 -33.39 -20.60
N GLY A 86 18.81 -33.55 -19.66
CA GLY A 86 19.11 -33.69 -18.24
C GLY A 86 19.45 -32.39 -17.51
N GLU A 87 19.37 -31.24 -18.18
CA GLU A 87 19.62 -29.93 -17.59
C GLU A 87 18.36 -29.37 -16.88
N THR A 88 18.54 -28.62 -15.79
CA THR A 88 17.44 -27.86 -15.17
C THR A 88 17.30 -26.50 -15.82
N GLU A 89 16.10 -25.90 -15.80
CA GLU A 89 15.86 -24.56 -16.37
C GLU A 89 16.83 -23.50 -15.81
N GLN A 90 17.12 -23.57 -14.50
CA GLN A 90 18.06 -22.67 -13.86
C GLN A 90 19.49 -22.86 -14.36
N ARG A 91 19.94 -24.11 -14.52
CA ARG A 91 21.30 -24.42 -15.01
C ARG A 91 21.47 -24.02 -16.47
N CYS A 92 20.45 -24.28 -17.29
CA CYS A 92 20.38 -23.82 -18.68
C CYS A 92 20.57 -22.32 -18.75
N LEU A 93 19.77 -21.54 -18.02
CA LEU A 93 19.89 -20.08 -18.07
C LEU A 93 21.24 -19.56 -17.55
N GLU A 94 21.76 -20.11 -16.46
CA GLU A 94 23.08 -19.75 -15.92
C GLU A 94 24.21 -20.04 -16.91
N ARG A 95 24.11 -21.13 -17.67
CA ARG A 95 25.07 -21.50 -18.72
C ARG A 95 24.95 -20.56 -19.92
N GLU A 96 23.76 -20.39 -20.47
CA GLU A 96 23.50 -19.58 -21.66
C GLU A 96 23.92 -18.13 -21.45
N LEU A 97 23.55 -17.48 -20.35
CA LEU A 97 23.95 -16.08 -20.11
C LEU A 97 25.46 -15.89 -19.93
N LYS A 98 26.15 -16.91 -19.41
CA LYS A 98 27.62 -16.92 -19.34
C LYS A 98 28.24 -17.08 -20.73
N GLU A 99 27.65 -17.91 -21.58
CA GLU A 99 28.13 -18.16 -22.94
C GLU A 99 27.88 -16.97 -23.86
N GLU A 100 26.66 -16.42 -23.86
CA GLU A 100 26.21 -15.37 -24.77
C GLU A 100 26.68 -13.97 -24.36
N LEU A 101 26.70 -13.68 -23.06
CA LEU A 101 26.94 -12.34 -22.52
C LEU A 101 28.13 -12.24 -21.55
N GLY A 102 28.80 -13.36 -21.25
CA GLY A 102 29.83 -13.41 -20.20
C GLY A 102 29.26 -13.28 -18.78
N LEU A 103 27.94 -13.27 -18.61
CA LEU A 103 27.28 -12.87 -17.38
C LEU A 103 27.18 -14.03 -16.37
N LEU A 104 27.87 -13.90 -15.23
CA LEU A 104 27.78 -14.85 -14.13
C LEU A 104 26.69 -14.43 -13.13
N GLY A 105 25.84 -15.35 -12.72
CA GLY A 105 24.76 -15.06 -11.79
C GLY A 105 23.97 -16.28 -11.38
N ARG A 106 22.75 -16.05 -10.89
CA ARG A 106 21.79 -17.09 -10.51
C ARG A 106 20.46 -16.90 -11.20
N ALA A 107 19.98 -17.96 -11.83
CA ALA A 107 18.60 -18.04 -12.27
C ALA A 107 17.69 -18.25 -11.06
N ARG A 108 16.65 -17.41 -10.95
CA ARG A 108 15.76 -17.37 -9.79
C ARG A 108 14.37 -17.83 -10.18
N ARG A 109 13.42 -16.90 -10.11
CA ARG A 109 12.00 -17.19 -10.16
C ARG A 109 11.54 -17.26 -11.59
N PHE A 110 10.65 -18.20 -11.88
CA PHE A 110 9.85 -18.16 -13.08
C PHE A 110 9.01 -16.87 -13.12
N ILE A 111 9.04 -16.17 -14.24
CA ILE A 111 8.23 -14.98 -14.50
C ILE A 111 7.02 -15.36 -15.34
N ALA A 112 7.28 -15.97 -16.49
CA ALA A 112 6.27 -16.21 -17.50
C ALA A 112 6.69 -17.30 -18.48
N GLN A 113 5.73 -17.78 -19.26
CA GLN A 113 6.00 -18.57 -20.46
C GLN A 113 5.11 -18.09 -21.60
N SER A 114 5.60 -18.28 -22.81
CA SER A 114 4.89 -18.06 -24.07
C SER A 114 5.12 -19.25 -24.99
N ARG A 115 4.18 -19.46 -25.91
CA ARG A 115 4.33 -20.48 -26.96
C ARG A 115 4.23 -19.80 -28.31
N CYS A 116 5.21 -20.04 -29.18
CA CYS A 116 5.16 -19.58 -30.55
C CYS A 116 5.34 -20.75 -31.52
N VAL A 117 4.76 -20.58 -32.70
CA VAL A 117 4.91 -21.51 -33.82
C VAL A 117 5.81 -20.83 -34.83
N CYS A 118 6.92 -21.48 -35.18
CA CYS A 118 7.85 -21.04 -36.20
C CYS A 118 7.23 -21.18 -37.60
N GLU A 119 7.79 -20.47 -38.58
CA GLU A 119 7.35 -20.54 -39.98
C GLU A 119 7.43 -21.97 -40.57
N ASP A 120 8.35 -22.79 -40.08
CA ASP A 120 8.52 -24.20 -40.47
C ASP A 120 7.55 -25.17 -39.76
N GLY A 121 6.64 -24.65 -38.93
CA GLY A 121 5.66 -25.40 -38.16
C GLY A 121 6.20 -26.04 -36.88
N SER A 122 7.47 -25.80 -36.51
CA SER A 122 8.00 -26.19 -35.21
C SER A 122 7.43 -25.32 -34.08
N GLU A 123 7.23 -25.90 -32.89
CA GLU A 123 6.78 -25.15 -31.71
C GLU A 123 7.97 -24.84 -30.78
N ILE A 124 8.02 -23.60 -30.31
CA ILE A 124 8.93 -23.17 -29.23
C ILE A 124 8.08 -22.85 -27.99
N LEU A 125 8.49 -23.42 -26.86
CA LEU A 125 8.02 -23.03 -25.53
C LEU A 125 9.10 -22.18 -24.87
N LEU A 126 8.90 -20.85 -24.87
CA LEU A 126 9.81 -19.92 -24.22
C LEU A 126 9.40 -19.75 -22.76
N ARG A 127 10.33 -19.96 -21.83
CA ARG A 127 10.12 -19.79 -20.38
C ARG A 127 11.10 -18.76 -19.87
N ALA A 128 10.58 -17.71 -19.24
CA ALA A 128 11.37 -16.60 -18.72
C ALA A 128 11.59 -16.76 -17.21
N LEU A 129 12.84 -16.65 -16.77
CA LEU A 129 13.20 -16.60 -15.36
C LEU A 129 13.89 -15.26 -15.05
N LEU A 130 13.65 -14.76 -13.84
CA LEU A 130 14.43 -13.68 -13.27
C LEU A 130 15.87 -14.13 -13.10
N PHE A 131 16.82 -13.37 -13.62
CA PHE A 131 18.24 -13.63 -13.44
C PHE A 131 18.90 -12.54 -12.59
N GLU A 132 19.58 -12.96 -11.53
CA GLU A 132 20.34 -12.07 -10.65
C GLU A 132 21.84 -12.21 -10.94
N PRO A 133 22.45 -11.27 -11.67
CA PRO A 133 23.88 -11.30 -11.93
C PRO A 133 24.69 -10.96 -10.68
N HIS A 134 25.90 -11.53 -10.56
CA HIS A 134 26.85 -11.16 -9.50
C HIS A 134 27.41 -9.75 -9.72
N THR A 135 27.67 -9.40 -10.99
CA THR A 135 28.04 -8.05 -11.44
C THR A 135 27.42 -7.79 -12.81
N LEU A 136 27.19 -6.51 -13.12
CA LEU A 136 26.72 -6.04 -14.43
C LEU A 136 27.82 -5.33 -15.22
N ASP A 137 29.05 -5.38 -14.73
CA ASP A 137 30.23 -4.87 -15.41
C ASP A 137 30.70 -5.93 -16.43
N ASP A 138 31.22 -5.47 -17.58
CA ASP A 138 31.84 -6.31 -18.63
C ASP A 138 30.90 -7.29 -19.39
N LEU A 139 29.79 -6.79 -19.94
CA LEU A 139 28.97 -7.57 -20.89
C LEU A 139 29.75 -7.84 -22.19
N GLU A 140 30.03 -9.11 -22.47
CA GLU A 140 30.69 -9.57 -23.69
C GLU A 140 29.67 -10.18 -24.63
N LEU A 141 29.26 -9.45 -25.67
CA LEU A 141 28.35 -10.00 -26.67
C LEU A 141 29.07 -11.00 -27.58
N ARG A 142 28.70 -12.28 -27.47
CA ARG A 142 29.24 -13.35 -28.34
C ARG A 142 28.26 -13.80 -29.42
N VAL A 143 26.97 -13.59 -29.19
CA VAL A 143 25.87 -14.04 -30.07
C VAL A 143 25.07 -12.86 -30.63
N HIS A 144 24.87 -11.83 -29.82
CA HIS A 144 24.12 -10.62 -30.16
C HIS A 144 25.03 -9.54 -30.73
N ASP A 145 24.48 -8.62 -31.52
CA ASP A 145 25.25 -7.50 -32.09
C ASP A 145 25.13 -6.20 -31.27
N ARG A 146 24.11 -6.12 -30.42
CA ARG A 146 23.84 -4.99 -29.54
C ARG A 146 23.05 -5.43 -28.31
N TYR A 147 23.21 -4.73 -27.20
CA TYR A 147 22.31 -4.82 -26.05
C TYR A 147 21.78 -3.43 -25.68
N GLU A 148 20.64 -3.40 -25.01
CA GLU A 148 20.03 -2.17 -24.53
C GLU A 148 19.29 -2.39 -23.20
N TRP A 149 19.40 -1.41 -22.31
CA TRP A 149 18.58 -1.33 -21.10
C TRP A 149 17.31 -0.55 -21.43
N THR A 150 16.20 -1.26 -21.54
CA THR A 150 14.92 -0.71 -22.01
C THR A 150 13.94 -0.57 -20.85
N ASP A 151 13.27 0.58 -20.77
CA ASP A 151 12.25 0.82 -19.75
C ASP A 151 11.02 -0.08 -19.99
N LEU A 152 10.57 -0.78 -18.94
CA LEU A 152 9.42 -1.69 -19.02
C LEU A 152 8.11 -0.95 -19.34
N SER A 153 8.00 0.32 -18.96
CA SER A 153 6.80 1.13 -19.21
C SER A 153 6.67 1.54 -20.67
N SER A 154 7.80 1.79 -21.36
CA SER A 154 7.86 2.28 -22.75
C SER A 154 8.31 1.23 -23.77
N LEU A 155 8.31 -0.05 -23.39
CA LEU A 155 8.77 -1.16 -24.23
C LEU A 155 7.94 -1.26 -25.53
N GLU A 156 8.56 -1.02 -26.68
CA GLU A 156 7.89 -1.14 -27.98
C GLU A 156 7.83 -2.61 -28.43
N LEU A 157 6.73 -3.29 -28.12
CA LEU A 157 6.54 -4.73 -28.37
C LEU A 157 6.77 -5.16 -29.83
N LYS A 158 6.54 -4.26 -30.81
CA LYS A 158 6.69 -4.56 -32.24
C LYS A 158 8.14 -4.81 -32.69
N GLU A 159 9.13 -4.42 -31.88
CA GLU A 159 10.55 -4.61 -32.18
C GLU A 159 11.12 -5.90 -31.57
N LEU A 160 10.31 -6.61 -30.78
CA LEU A 160 10.69 -7.86 -30.14
C LEU A 160 10.50 -9.06 -31.08
N ALA A 161 11.29 -10.10 -30.85
CA ALA A 161 11.04 -11.40 -31.44
C ALA A 161 9.64 -11.92 -31.02
N PRO A 162 8.91 -12.63 -31.90
CA PRO A 162 7.51 -13.00 -31.62
C PRO A 162 7.29 -13.78 -30.33
N ALA A 163 8.24 -14.62 -29.91
CA ALA A 163 8.17 -15.37 -28.66
C ALA A 163 8.25 -14.45 -27.43
N ASP A 164 8.97 -13.35 -27.54
CA ASP A 164 9.31 -12.43 -26.46
C ASP A 164 8.23 -11.38 -26.20
N ILE A 165 7.30 -11.16 -27.15
CA ILE A 165 6.20 -10.19 -27.00
C ILE A 165 5.34 -10.51 -25.76
N GLU A 166 4.84 -11.75 -25.66
CA GLU A 166 4.00 -12.17 -24.54
C GLU A 166 4.82 -12.23 -23.23
N ILE A 167 6.11 -12.59 -23.32
CA ILE A 167 7.01 -12.55 -22.15
C ILE A 167 7.19 -11.12 -21.65
N ALA A 168 7.38 -10.16 -22.55
CA ALA A 168 7.54 -8.75 -22.25
C ALA A 168 6.31 -8.16 -21.56
N GLU A 169 5.10 -8.46 -22.07
CA GLU A 169 3.84 -8.05 -21.43
C GLU A 169 3.72 -8.62 -20.02
N LYS A 170 3.96 -9.92 -19.85
CA LYS A 170 3.89 -10.56 -18.53
C LYS A 170 5.02 -10.10 -17.59
N THR A 171 6.16 -9.73 -18.14
CA THR A 171 7.28 -9.15 -17.37
C THR A 171 6.92 -7.76 -16.88
N LYS A 172 6.25 -6.95 -17.71
CA LYS A 172 5.68 -5.67 -17.33
C LYS A 172 4.68 -5.84 -16.18
N ASP A 173 3.78 -6.81 -16.29
CA ASP A 173 2.85 -7.14 -15.19
C ASP A 173 3.59 -7.59 -13.93
N PHE A 174 4.57 -8.47 -14.07
CA PHE A 174 5.34 -9.03 -12.96
C PHE A 174 6.06 -7.95 -12.14
N PHE A 175 6.64 -6.94 -12.79
CA PHE A 175 7.36 -5.87 -12.10
C PHE A 175 6.48 -4.66 -11.74
N LEU A 176 5.46 -4.33 -12.54
CA LEU A 176 4.69 -3.09 -12.38
C LEU A 176 3.34 -3.29 -11.68
N ASN A 177 2.83 -4.52 -11.53
CA ASN A 177 1.45 -4.75 -11.08
C ASN A 177 1.34 -5.48 -9.73
N PHE A 178 2.28 -5.31 -8.79
CA PHE A 178 1.94 -5.60 -7.39
C PHE A 178 0.72 -4.75 -7.02
N LYS A 179 -0.36 -5.43 -6.63
CA LYS A 179 -1.61 -4.80 -6.20
C LYS A 179 -1.92 -5.31 -4.82
N THR A 180 -1.92 -4.39 -3.87
CA THR A 180 -2.37 -4.69 -2.51
C THR A 180 -3.89 -4.82 -2.45
N THR A 181 -4.38 -5.66 -1.55
CA THR A 181 -5.79 -5.77 -1.16
C THR A 181 -6.22 -4.65 -0.21
N PHE A 182 -5.29 -3.84 0.29
CA PHE A 182 -5.58 -2.77 1.24
C PHE A 182 -6.09 -1.53 0.53
N GLU A 183 -7.23 -1.01 1.00
CA GLU A 183 -7.72 0.31 0.62
C GLU A 183 -7.05 1.40 1.47
N VAL A 184 -6.81 2.56 0.87
CA VAL A 184 -6.33 3.75 1.60
C VAL A 184 -7.27 4.04 2.77
N GLY A 185 -6.72 4.24 3.97
CA GLY A 185 -7.52 4.44 5.18
C GLY A 185 -7.77 3.17 5.98
N LYS A 186 -7.52 1.98 5.41
CA LYS A 186 -7.67 0.70 6.11
C LYS A 186 -6.65 0.58 7.24
N ILE A 187 -7.13 0.14 8.41
CA ILE A 187 -6.29 -0.27 9.54
C ILE A 187 -5.97 -1.75 9.39
N VAL A 188 -4.69 -2.08 9.44
CA VAL A 188 -4.18 -3.46 9.33
C VAL A 188 -3.19 -3.76 10.45
N THR A 189 -2.98 -5.05 10.69
CA THR A 189 -2.00 -5.59 11.63
C THR A 189 -0.65 -5.76 10.96
N GLY A 190 0.41 -5.88 11.76
CA GLY A 190 1.74 -6.16 11.23
C GLY A 190 1.81 -7.49 10.49
N ALA A 191 1.10 -8.52 10.99
CA ALA A 191 1.06 -9.84 10.36
C ALA A 191 0.43 -9.80 8.96
N GLU A 192 -0.67 -9.05 8.78
CA GLU A 192 -1.29 -8.86 7.47
C GLU A 192 -0.34 -8.18 6.47
N ILE A 193 0.44 -7.18 6.92
CA ILE A 193 1.45 -6.54 6.06
C ILE A 193 2.56 -7.53 5.69
N GLU A 194 3.10 -8.28 6.65
CA GLU A 194 4.17 -9.26 6.40
C GLU A 194 3.71 -10.38 5.47
N GLU A 195 2.47 -10.85 5.60
CA GLU A 195 1.87 -11.86 4.74
C GLU A 195 1.68 -11.35 3.31
N GLU A 196 1.11 -10.16 3.14
CA GLU A 196 0.75 -9.66 1.82
C GLU A 196 1.95 -9.10 1.04
N PHE A 197 2.77 -8.29 1.71
CA PHE A 197 3.95 -7.69 1.10
C PHE A 197 5.17 -8.61 1.16
N LEU A 198 5.07 -9.74 1.86
CA LEU A 198 6.13 -10.73 1.94
C LEU A 198 7.45 -10.15 2.49
N CYS A 199 7.35 -9.19 3.42
CA CYS A 199 8.46 -8.50 4.09
C CYS A 199 8.50 -8.80 5.60
N SER A 200 9.49 -8.25 6.30
CA SER A 200 9.56 -8.28 7.77
C SER A 200 9.56 -6.86 8.33
N LEU A 201 8.71 -6.61 9.33
CA LEU A 201 8.50 -5.29 9.96
C LEU A 201 9.49 -4.93 11.08
N GLN A 202 10.69 -5.51 11.05
CA GLN A 202 11.72 -5.23 12.06
C GLN A 202 12.32 -3.81 11.97
N SER A 203 12.07 -3.08 10.87
CA SER A 203 12.60 -1.73 10.68
C SER A 203 11.55 -0.78 10.09
N GLY A 204 11.89 0.50 9.99
CA GLY A 204 11.06 1.50 9.30
C GLY A 204 10.94 1.23 7.80
N MET A 205 11.96 0.64 7.16
CA MET A 205 12.00 0.40 5.72
C MET A 205 12.09 -1.11 5.43
N CYS A 206 11.01 -1.67 4.89
CA CYS A 206 10.86 -3.11 4.70
C CYS A 206 10.80 -3.46 3.22
N ARG A 207 11.95 -3.83 2.63
CA ARG A 207 12.05 -4.19 1.21
C ARG A 207 11.66 -5.66 1.00
N SER A 208 10.73 -5.90 0.08
CA SER A 208 10.41 -7.24 -0.41
C SER A 208 10.80 -7.43 -1.87
N ARG A 209 11.92 -8.11 -2.10
CA ARG A 209 12.31 -8.54 -3.46
C ARG A 209 11.28 -9.47 -4.09
N ARG A 210 10.40 -10.09 -3.28
CA ARG A 210 9.40 -11.03 -3.77
C ARG A 210 8.24 -10.35 -4.49
N THR A 211 7.83 -9.19 -4.01
CA THR A 211 6.70 -8.41 -4.53
C THR A 211 7.14 -7.18 -5.29
N GLY A 212 8.44 -6.86 -5.31
CA GLY A 212 8.90 -5.62 -5.92
C GLY A 212 8.55 -4.37 -5.10
N THR A 213 8.20 -4.51 -3.82
CA THR A 213 7.77 -3.37 -2.98
C THR A 213 8.76 -2.96 -1.89
N LEU A 214 8.67 -1.71 -1.45
CA LEU A 214 9.29 -1.18 -0.25
C LEU A 214 8.20 -0.60 0.65
N CYS A 215 7.97 -1.21 1.81
CA CYS A 215 7.03 -0.68 2.80
C CYS A 215 7.76 0.28 3.75
N LEU A 216 7.28 1.52 3.82
CA LEU A 216 7.71 2.53 4.78
C LEU A 216 6.76 2.52 5.97
N ILE A 217 7.32 2.41 7.15
CA ILE A 217 6.60 2.50 8.43
C ILE A 217 7.02 3.80 9.08
N SER A 218 6.10 4.75 9.12
CA SER A 218 6.26 5.97 9.91
C SER A 218 5.65 5.74 11.29
N LYS A 219 6.46 5.92 12.34
CA LYS A 219 6.04 5.69 13.72
C LYS A 219 5.94 7.03 14.45
N HIS A 220 4.74 7.38 14.88
CA HIS A 220 4.48 8.60 15.65
C HIS A 220 4.76 8.44 17.16
N SER A 221 5.64 7.51 17.55
CA SER A 221 5.94 7.21 18.95
C SER A 221 7.16 7.99 19.44
N THR A 222 7.07 8.54 20.65
CA THR A 222 8.15 9.32 21.31
C THR A 222 9.41 8.54 21.63
N ASP A 223 9.39 7.22 21.47
CA ASP A 223 10.52 6.33 21.79
C ASP A 223 11.31 5.96 20.51
N VAL A 224 11.00 6.60 19.38
CA VAL A 224 11.64 6.35 18.09
C VAL A 224 12.60 7.48 17.76
N VAL A 225 13.78 7.06 17.31
CA VAL A 225 14.97 7.85 16.98
C VAL A 225 14.83 8.65 15.67
N TYR A 226 13.60 8.76 15.16
CA TYR A 226 13.31 9.29 13.83
C TYR A 226 12.18 10.29 13.94
N GLU A 227 12.44 11.53 13.55
CA GLU A 227 11.47 12.61 13.55
C GLU A 227 10.85 12.76 12.15
N ASP A 228 10.02 11.79 11.77
CA ASP A 228 9.19 11.94 10.57
C ASP A 228 8.22 13.11 10.77
N ARG A 229 8.05 13.95 9.74
CA ARG A 229 7.15 15.10 9.81
C ARG A 229 6.35 15.27 8.53
N TRP A 230 5.15 15.81 8.68
CA TRP A 230 4.32 16.24 7.57
C TRP A 230 4.40 17.78 7.46
N GLU A 231 4.61 18.28 6.25
CA GLU A 231 4.46 19.70 5.90
C GLU A 231 3.69 19.78 4.58
N ASP A 232 2.50 20.39 4.59
CA ASP A 232 1.66 20.63 3.41
C ASP A 232 1.56 19.41 2.45
N ASP A 233 1.18 18.24 3.00
CA ASP A 233 1.00 16.95 2.31
C ASP A 233 2.28 16.25 1.84
N VAL A 234 3.44 16.79 2.17
CA VAL A 234 4.74 16.14 2.00
C VAL A 234 5.16 15.50 3.31
N LEU A 235 5.46 14.20 3.26
CA LEU A 235 6.11 13.48 4.34
C LEU A 235 7.63 13.59 4.18
N TYR A 236 8.28 14.19 5.16
CA TYR A 236 9.74 14.15 5.31
C TYR A 236 10.09 12.92 6.13
N TYR A 237 10.37 11.83 5.44
CA TYR A 237 10.65 10.53 6.04
C TYR A 237 12.14 10.39 6.38
N THR A 238 12.46 9.97 7.60
CA THR A 238 13.86 9.79 8.01
C THR A 238 14.40 8.43 7.56
N GLY A 239 15.61 8.41 7.02
CA GLY A 239 16.32 7.23 6.53
C GLY A 239 16.53 6.15 7.57
N MET A 240 16.87 4.95 7.11
CA MET A 240 17.26 3.83 7.97
C MET A 240 18.69 4.01 8.50
N GLY A 241 18.86 3.77 9.80
CA GLY A 241 20.15 3.71 10.49
C GLY A 241 20.00 4.26 11.91
N GLN A 242 20.19 3.39 12.92
CA GLN A 242 19.82 3.69 14.32
C GLN A 242 20.98 4.20 15.20
N VAL A 243 22.23 4.08 14.77
CA VAL A 243 23.42 4.53 15.52
C VAL A 243 24.43 5.12 14.54
N GLY A 244 25.00 6.27 14.89
CA GLY A 244 25.95 7.00 14.05
C GLY A 244 25.36 7.55 12.74
N ASP A 245 26.21 8.18 11.93
CA ASP A 245 25.80 8.80 10.68
C ASP A 245 25.22 7.80 9.69
N GLN A 246 24.09 8.17 9.10
CA GLN A 246 23.40 7.34 8.12
C GLN A 246 24.14 7.32 6.78
N LYS A 247 24.13 6.15 6.16
CA LYS A 247 24.73 5.92 4.85
C LYS A 247 23.66 5.88 3.77
N MET A 248 24.00 6.34 2.57
CA MET A 248 23.18 6.19 1.38
C MET A 248 23.44 4.81 0.76
N ASP A 249 23.04 3.76 1.47
CA ASP A 249 23.18 2.36 1.04
C ASP A 249 21.87 1.58 1.23
N ARG A 250 21.84 0.33 0.75
CA ARG A 250 20.75 -0.63 0.95
C ARG A 250 19.34 -0.02 0.73
N GLN A 251 18.49 0.02 1.75
CA GLN A 251 17.13 0.56 1.66
C GLN A 251 17.10 2.07 1.42
N ASN A 252 18.03 2.85 1.98
CA ASN A 252 18.12 4.29 1.72
C ASN A 252 18.39 4.56 0.24
N LEU A 253 19.33 3.82 -0.35
CA LEU A 253 19.61 3.88 -1.78
C LEU A 253 18.40 3.40 -2.59
N THR A 254 17.72 2.34 -2.15
CA THR A 254 16.52 1.83 -2.83
C THR A 254 15.39 2.86 -2.85
N LEU A 255 15.18 3.59 -1.76
CA LEU A 255 14.18 4.65 -1.70
C LEU A 255 14.60 5.85 -2.55
N LYS A 256 15.88 6.26 -2.51
CA LYS A 256 16.41 7.31 -3.38
C LYS A 256 16.17 7.01 -4.86
N GLU A 257 16.43 5.77 -5.28
CA GLU A 257 16.30 5.36 -6.68
C GLU A 257 14.87 4.91 -7.05
N SER A 258 13.90 4.99 -6.12
CA SER A 258 12.55 4.40 -6.25
C SER A 258 11.79 4.80 -7.52
N GLN A 259 11.96 6.05 -7.97
CA GLN A 259 11.33 6.54 -9.20
C GLN A 259 11.85 5.89 -10.47
N THR A 260 13.07 5.35 -10.43
CA THR A 260 13.70 4.72 -11.58
C THR A 260 13.82 3.22 -11.41
N ASN A 261 13.84 2.67 -10.19
CA ASN A 261 14.20 1.29 -9.96
C ASN A 261 13.06 0.26 -10.00
N GLY A 262 11.87 0.68 -10.42
CA GLY A 262 10.70 -0.19 -10.51
C GLY A 262 10.16 -0.66 -9.15
N VAL A 263 10.67 -0.15 -8.02
CA VAL A 263 10.19 -0.52 -6.69
C VAL A 263 8.99 0.33 -6.31
N GLN A 264 7.86 -0.32 -6.05
CA GLN A 264 6.68 0.38 -5.53
C GLN A 264 6.86 0.69 -4.05
N VAL A 265 6.71 1.96 -3.66
CA VAL A 265 6.86 2.39 -2.28
C VAL A 265 5.48 2.58 -1.65
N HIS A 266 5.22 1.88 -0.56
CA HIS A 266 3.95 1.91 0.17
C HIS A 266 4.15 2.48 1.56
N LEU A 267 3.27 3.38 2.00
CA LEU A 267 3.36 4.02 3.31
C LEU A 267 2.33 3.46 4.29
N PHE A 268 2.79 3.16 5.50
CA PHE A 268 1.98 2.84 6.66
C PHE A 268 2.33 3.79 7.80
N GLU A 269 1.32 4.38 8.42
CA GLU A 269 1.48 5.15 9.66
C GLU A 269 1.05 4.29 10.84
N PHE A 270 1.96 4.09 11.80
CA PHE A 270 1.68 3.31 13.00
C PHE A 270 1.08 4.19 14.10
N PHE A 271 -0.08 3.77 14.60
CA PHE A 271 -0.78 4.38 15.73
C PHE A 271 -0.91 3.34 16.85
N GLU A 272 -0.29 3.63 17.99
CA GLU A 272 -0.25 2.71 19.14
C GLU A 272 -1.68 2.40 19.65
N ASN A 273 -2.02 1.12 19.81
CA ASN A 273 -3.37 0.57 20.13
C ASN A 273 -4.41 0.61 18.99
N VAL A 274 -4.07 1.15 17.82
CA VAL A 274 -4.93 1.11 16.64
C VAL A 274 -4.37 0.13 15.62
N GLY A 275 -3.07 0.22 15.32
CA GLY A 275 -2.42 -0.62 14.30
C GLY A 275 -1.73 0.24 13.25
N TYR A 276 -1.64 -0.30 12.03
CA TYR A 276 -1.02 0.35 10.89
C TYR A 276 -2.09 0.90 9.97
N LEU A 277 -2.15 2.21 9.83
CA LEU A 277 -3.00 2.87 8.83
C LEU A 277 -2.30 2.82 7.49
N TYR A 278 -2.88 2.12 6.52
CA TYR A 278 -2.38 2.12 5.16
C TYR A 278 -2.70 3.46 4.48
N ARG A 279 -1.66 4.12 3.96
CA ARG A 279 -1.76 5.47 3.36
C ARG A 279 -1.78 5.45 1.84
N GLY A 280 -1.46 4.32 1.22
CA GLY A 280 -1.30 4.23 -0.23
C GLY A 280 0.16 4.19 -0.66
N ARG A 281 0.37 4.39 -1.96
CA ARG A 281 1.71 4.51 -2.53
C ARG A 281 2.22 5.93 -2.37
N VAL A 282 3.54 6.04 -2.31
CA VAL A 282 4.26 7.30 -2.25
C VAL A 282 5.35 7.33 -3.30
N HIS A 283 5.73 8.53 -3.74
CA HIS A 283 6.95 8.74 -4.52
C HIS A 283 7.79 9.86 -3.93
N LEU A 284 9.08 9.82 -4.23
CA LEU A 284 10.00 10.91 -3.95
C LEU A 284 9.61 12.13 -4.80
N ILE A 285 9.65 13.33 -4.21
CA ILE A 285 9.35 14.59 -4.94
C ILE A 285 10.54 15.54 -5.05
N ASP A 286 11.57 15.33 -4.24
CA ASP A 286 12.79 16.15 -4.25
C ASP A 286 14.01 15.32 -3.82
N GLU A 287 15.21 15.82 -4.07
CA GLU A 287 16.46 15.16 -3.70
C GLU A 287 16.53 14.95 -2.17
N PRO A 288 16.91 13.74 -1.70
CA PRO A 288 17.10 13.50 -0.28
C PRO A 288 18.22 14.38 0.24
N PHE A 289 18.02 14.96 1.43
CA PHE A 289 18.98 15.85 2.06
C PHE A 289 19.33 15.36 3.46
N ARG A 290 20.26 16.06 4.14
CA ARG A 290 20.75 15.66 5.46
C ARG A 290 20.33 16.63 6.54
N GLU A 291 19.98 16.09 7.70
CA GLU A 291 19.67 16.84 8.92
C GLU A 291 20.43 16.25 10.12
N HIS A 292 20.58 17.04 11.17
CA HIS A 292 21.11 16.56 12.45
C HIS A 292 19.95 16.09 13.32
N GLN A 293 20.00 14.83 13.76
CA GLN A 293 19.04 14.25 14.71
C GLN A 293 19.80 13.44 15.76
N LYS A 294 19.18 13.18 16.92
CA LYS A 294 19.76 12.28 17.91
C LYS A 294 19.66 10.83 17.46
N ASP A 295 20.65 10.02 17.80
CA ASP A 295 20.61 8.58 17.64
C ASP A 295 19.99 7.87 18.86
N ARG A 296 19.97 6.53 18.84
CA ARG A 296 19.35 5.73 19.90
C ARG A 296 20.04 5.93 21.26
N GLU A 297 21.28 6.39 21.25
CA GLU A 297 22.11 6.63 22.43
C GLU A 297 22.04 8.11 22.86
N GLY A 298 21.30 8.95 22.12
CA GLY A 298 21.14 10.37 22.39
C GLY A 298 22.22 11.25 21.76
N ASN A 299 23.14 10.68 20.96
CA ASN A 299 24.22 11.41 20.30
C ASN A 299 23.71 12.08 19.02
N VAL A 300 24.18 13.29 18.74
CA VAL A 300 23.86 13.97 17.47
C VAL A 300 24.54 13.25 16.31
N ARG A 301 23.77 12.94 15.26
CA ARG A 301 24.23 12.29 14.04
C ARG A 301 23.62 12.93 12.79
N LEU A 302 24.24 12.71 11.64
CA LEU A 302 23.65 13.01 10.34
C LEU A 302 22.67 11.91 9.92
N VAL A 303 21.46 12.31 9.57
CA VAL A 303 20.44 11.43 8.98
C VAL A 303 20.10 11.87 7.56
N TRP A 304 19.62 10.95 6.73
CA TRP A 304 19.02 11.26 5.44
C TRP A 304 17.52 11.50 5.62
N VAL A 305 16.99 12.50 4.92
CA VAL A 305 15.56 12.84 4.91
C VAL A 305 15.06 12.75 3.47
N PHE A 306 13.95 12.05 3.28
CA PHE A 306 13.34 11.76 1.99
C PHE A 306 11.98 12.47 1.89
N PRO A 307 11.85 13.50 1.02
CA PRO A 307 10.57 14.17 0.76
C PRO A 307 9.66 13.28 -0.10
N LEU A 308 8.52 12.87 0.46
CA LEU A 308 7.60 11.91 -0.15
C LEU A 308 6.19 12.50 -0.26
N GLU A 309 5.52 12.26 -1.38
CA GLU A 309 4.13 12.64 -1.62
C GLU A 309 3.26 11.40 -1.86
N LEU A 310 1.99 11.46 -1.44
CA LEU A 310 1.01 10.41 -1.61
C LEU A 310 0.42 10.43 -3.02
N MET A 311 0.29 9.26 -3.64
CA MET A 311 -0.24 9.14 -5.00
C MET A 311 -1.76 9.06 -5.05
N GLU A 312 -2.38 8.39 -4.09
CA GLU A 312 -3.83 8.07 -4.13
C GLU A 312 -4.66 8.77 -3.05
N SER A 313 -4.05 9.59 -2.20
CA SER A 313 -4.77 10.23 -1.11
C SER A 313 -4.30 11.65 -0.84
N ASP A 314 -5.20 12.44 -0.28
CA ASP A 314 -4.98 13.83 0.06
C ASP A 314 -4.28 13.99 1.43
N GLY A 315 -3.64 12.96 1.97
CA GLY A 315 -2.90 13.12 3.22
C GLY A 315 -3.77 13.30 4.47
N ALA A 316 -5.10 13.32 4.38
CA ALA A 316 -5.96 13.45 5.56
C ALA A 316 -5.99 12.16 6.40
N VAL A 317 -6.05 12.32 7.72
CA VAL A 317 -6.25 11.21 8.68
C VAL A 317 -7.40 11.50 9.63
N PRO A 318 -8.04 10.47 10.20
CA PRO A 318 -9.04 10.68 11.24
C PRO A 318 -8.50 11.51 12.41
N GLU A 319 -9.18 12.60 12.73
CA GLU A 319 -8.81 13.54 13.80
C GLU A 319 -8.68 12.81 15.17
N LYS A 320 -9.50 11.77 15.37
CA LYS A 320 -9.45 10.89 16.53
C LYS A 320 -8.06 10.29 16.75
N PHE A 321 -7.37 9.84 15.70
CA PHE A 321 -6.04 9.24 15.82
C PHE A 321 -4.99 10.26 16.26
N ILE A 322 -5.11 11.50 15.77
CA ILE A 322 -4.24 12.62 16.19
C ILE A 322 -4.46 12.91 17.68
N LYS A 323 -5.72 13.03 18.11
CA LYS A 323 -6.09 13.29 19.50
C LYS A 323 -5.58 12.19 20.44
N GLU A 324 -5.82 10.91 20.13
CA GLU A 324 -5.34 9.78 20.94
C GLU A 324 -3.81 9.74 21.04
N THR A 325 -3.11 10.01 19.94
CA THR A 325 -1.64 10.09 19.92
C THR A 325 -1.16 11.23 20.82
N PHE A 326 -1.77 12.42 20.72
CA PHE A 326 -1.43 13.57 21.56
C PHE A 326 -1.67 13.29 23.04
N GLU A 327 -2.83 12.75 23.41
CA GLU A 327 -3.15 12.44 24.81
C GLU A 327 -2.15 11.49 25.45
N LYS A 328 -1.65 10.50 24.70
CA LYS A 328 -0.62 9.58 25.18
C LYS A 328 0.71 10.30 25.40
N ARG A 329 1.11 11.16 24.46
CA ARG A 329 2.31 11.99 24.59
C ARG A 329 2.20 12.91 25.81
N ASP A 330 1.04 13.52 26.01
CA ASP A 330 0.74 14.35 27.18
C ASP A 330 0.84 13.54 28.49
N ARG A 331 0.23 12.35 28.56
CA ARG A 331 0.36 11.46 29.73
C ARG A 331 1.80 11.06 30.02
N ARG A 332 2.63 10.83 29.00
CA ARG A 332 4.07 10.54 29.16
C ARG A 332 4.84 11.77 29.63
N ALA A 333 4.55 12.95 29.06
CA ALA A 333 5.17 14.22 29.45
C ALA A 333 4.90 14.57 30.92
N ARG A 334 3.68 14.34 31.41
CA ARG A 334 3.31 14.54 32.83
C ARG A 334 4.10 13.70 33.83
N LYS A 335 4.77 12.62 33.39
CA LYS A 335 5.59 11.76 34.26
C LYS A 335 7.04 12.25 34.38
N LYS A 336 7.44 13.25 33.57
CA LYS A 336 8.80 13.79 33.53
C LYS A 336 8.98 14.91 34.54
N THR A 337 10.21 15.10 35.01
CA THR A 337 10.55 16.26 35.85
C THR A 337 10.64 17.54 35.01
N ASN A 338 10.65 18.69 35.68
CA ASN A 338 10.80 19.98 35.00
C ASN A 338 12.15 20.09 34.28
N GLU A 339 13.22 19.53 34.85
CA GLU A 339 14.55 19.51 34.25
C GLU A 339 14.56 18.66 32.97
N GLU A 340 13.95 17.47 33.01
CA GLU A 340 13.82 16.60 31.83
C GLU A 340 13.00 17.27 30.73
N LEU A 341 11.89 17.93 31.08
CA LEU A 341 11.06 18.67 30.12
C LEU A 341 11.81 19.87 29.54
N ALA A 342 12.53 20.63 30.35
CA ALA A 342 13.32 21.78 29.89
C ALA A 342 14.39 21.35 28.88
N SER A 343 15.08 20.23 29.14
CA SER A 343 16.03 19.65 28.19
C SER A 343 15.36 19.31 26.86
N LEU A 344 14.24 18.58 26.89
CA LEU A 344 13.51 18.18 25.67
C LEU A 344 12.97 19.38 24.87
N VAL A 345 12.51 20.43 25.55
CA VAL A 345 12.03 21.66 24.89
C VAL A 345 13.19 22.42 24.23
N SER A 346 14.34 22.51 24.90
CA SER A 346 15.51 23.22 24.38
C SER A 346 16.16 22.53 23.17
N GLU A 347 15.97 21.22 23.06
CA GLU A 347 16.53 20.38 22.00
C GLU A 347 15.61 20.21 20.80
N GLY A 348 14.33 20.57 20.94
CA GLY A 348 13.36 20.46 19.87
C GLY A 348 13.67 21.42 18.71
N THR A 349 13.32 21.00 17.49
CA THR A 349 13.53 21.81 16.27
C THR A 349 12.69 23.09 16.23
N GLY A 350 11.74 23.25 17.17
CA GLY A 350 10.78 24.36 17.21
C GLY A 350 9.76 24.37 16.07
N LYS A 351 9.85 23.43 15.13
CA LYS A 351 8.94 23.31 14.00
C LYS A 351 7.70 22.51 14.38
N ALA A 352 6.53 23.09 14.18
CA ALA A 352 5.26 22.38 14.34
C ALA A 352 4.98 21.54 13.07
N SER A 353 4.76 20.24 13.26
CA SER A 353 4.23 19.37 12.19
C SER A 353 2.80 19.77 11.86
N ARG A 354 2.49 19.85 10.56
CA ARG A 354 1.17 20.23 10.07
C ARG A 354 0.60 19.11 9.20
N ARG A 355 -0.64 18.72 9.45
CA ARG A 355 -1.33 17.71 8.65
C ARG A 355 -2.83 17.99 8.54
N ARG A 356 -3.45 17.47 7.49
CA ARG A 356 -4.90 17.49 7.32
C ARG A 356 -5.56 16.41 8.18
N ALA A 357 -6.74 16.73 8.71
CA ALA A 357 -7.53 15.84 9.53
C ALA A 357 -8.99 15.82 9.06
N ILE A 358 -9.61 14.65 9.08
CA ILE A 358 -11.04 14.46 8.84
C ILE A 358 -11.75 14.14 10.17
N SER A 359 -12.89 14.77 10.41
CA SER A 359 -13.77 14.51 11.54
C SER A 359 -15.19 14.25 11.04
N GLU A 360 -15.91 13.39 11.75
CA GLU A 360 -17.36 13.24 11.59
C GLU A 360 -18.04 14.02 12.72
N GLU A 361 -18.95 14.92 12.36
CA GLU A 361 -19.69 15.73 13.31
C GLU A 361 -21.20 15.55 13.11
N TYR A 362 -21.93 15.47 14.23
CA TYR A 362 -23.39 15.50 14.20
C TYR A 362 -23.87 16.91 13.88
N VAL A 363 -24.65 17.05 12.81
CA VAL A 363 -25.36 18.30 12.49
C VAL A 363 -26.48 18.49 13.49
N ARG A 364 -26.41 19.57 14.26
CA ARG A 364 -27.37 19.91 15.32
C ARG A 364 -28.39 20.92 14.81
N ASP A 365 -29.64 20.81 15.25
CA ASP A 365 -30.69 21.77 14.96
C ASP A 365 -30.42 23.08 15.73
N PRO A 366 -30.17 24.20 15.03
CA PRO A 366 -29.90 25.48 15.67
C PRO A 366 -31.08 25.99 16.51
N HIS A 367 -32.32 25.60 16.20
CA HIS A 367 -33.51 26.03 16.93
C HIS A 367 -33.59 25.35 18.30
N VAL A 368 -33.27 24.06 18.38
CA VAL A 368 -33.20 23.31 19.66
C VAL A 368 -32.13 23.95 20.55
N ALA A 369 -30.95 24.20 19.99
CA ALA A 369 -29.85 24.80 20.74
C ALA A 369 -30.15 26.22 21.24
N GLU A 370 -30.79 27.05 20.40
CA GLU A 370 -31.19 28.42 20.77
C GLU A 370 -32.31 28.42 21.82
N TYR A 371 -33.31 27.56 21.65
CA TYR A 371 -34.40 27.43 22.61
C TYR A 371 -33.89 27.04 24.00
N ALA A 372 -33.02 26.04 24.10
CA ALA A 372 -32.42 25.61 25.35
C ALA A 372 -31.70 26.77 26.08
N LYS A 373 -30.93 27.59 25.36
CA LYS A 373 -30.23 28.76 25.93
C LYS A 373 -31.19 29.83 26.45
N ARG A 374 -32.26 30.13 25.72
CA ARG A 374 -33.25 31.15 26.11
C ARG A 374 -34.06 30.73 27.34
N ARG A 375 -34.48 29.46 27.37
CA ARG A 375 -35.18 28.82 28.48
C ARG A 375 -34.43 28.92 29.80
N ALA A 376 -33.10 28.91 29.75
CA ALA A 376 -32.27 29.01 30.93
C ALA A 376 -32.12 30.43 31.50
N HIS A 377 -32.67 31.46 30.83
CA HIS A 377 -32.70 32.85 31.30
C HIS A 377 -31.33 33.40 31.78
N GLY A 378 -30.25 32.99 31.11
CA GLY A 378 -28.89 33.40 31.45
C GLY A 378 -28.31 32.76 32.72
N VAL A 379 -28.96 31.71 33.24
CA VAL A 379 -28.53 30.94 34.40
C VAL A 379 -28.13 29.53 33.95
N CYS A 380 -27.02 29.01 34.44
CA CYS A 380 -26.59 27.64 34.15
C CYS A 380 -27.53 26.63 34.80
N GLN A 381 -28.07 25.70 34.02
CA GLN A 381 -29.02 24.68 34.52
C GLN A 381 -28.36 23.58 35.36
N LEU A 382 -27.02 23.49 35.41
CA LEU A 382 -26.31 22.57 36.31
C LEU A 382 -25.98 23.21 37.67
N CYS A 383 -25.31 24.37 37.66
CA CYS A 383 -24.82 24.97 38.91
C CYS A 383 -25.72 26.07 39.48
N GLY A 384 -26.78 26.46 38.77
CA GLY A 384 -27.73 27.50 39.19
C GLY A 384 -27.17 28.92 39.23
N LYS A 385 -25.93 29.13 38.76
CA LYS A 385 -25.28 30.45 38.74
C LYS A 385 -25.53 31.17 37.42
N ALA A 386 -25.58 32.49 37.46
CA ALA A 386 -25.60 33.32 36.25
C ALA A 386 -24.40 33.00 35.34
N ALA A 387 -24.58 33.18 34.03
CA ALA A 387 -23.51 32.98 33.07
C ALA A 387 -22.26 33.80 33.45
N PRO A 388 -21.05 33.20 33.39
CA PRO A 388 -19.84 33.83 33.90
C PRO A 388 -19.38 35.04 33.08
N PHE A 389 -19.88 35.17 31.85
CA PHE A 389 -19.61 36.31 30.98
C PHE A 389 -20.74 36.52 29.97
N LYS A 390 -20.72 37.68 29.32
CA LYS A 390 -21.69 38.09 28.32
C LYS A 390 -21.06 38.09 26.92
N ARG A 391 -21.89 37.89 25.91
CA ARG A 391 -21.56 38.11 24.50
C ARG A 391 -21.36 39.62 24.23
N PRO A 392 -20.74 40.01 23.11
CA PRO A 392 -20.58 41.42 22.74
C PRO A 392 -21.90 42.21 22.69
N ASN A 393 -23.01 41.54 22.37
CA ASN A 393 -24.37 42.12 22.36
C ASN A 393 -25.01 42.24 23.76
N GLY A 394 -24.31 41.87 24.83
CA GLY A 394 -24.79 41.95 26.22
C GLY A 394 -25.56 40.73 26.72
N GLU A 395 -25.85 39.75 25.87
CA GLU A 395 -26.55 38.51 26.26
C GLU A 395 -25.67 37.57 27.09
N ALA A 396 -26.26 36.78 27.97
CA ALA A 396 -25.56 35.77 28.75
C ALA A 396 -24.92 34.69 27.85
N TYR A 397 -23.67 34.31 28.11
CA TYR A 397 -23.01 33.23 27.37
C TYR A 397 -23.27 31.87 28.05
N LEU A 398 -24.13 31.07 27.41
CA LEU A 398 -24.37 29.66 27.74
C LEU A 398 -24.17 28.78 26.50
N GLU A 399 -23.80 27.53 26.73
CA GLU A 399 -23.58 26.50 25.72
C GLU A 399 -24.68 25.44 25.83
N CYS A 400 -25.26 25.05 24.69
CA CYS A 400 -26.22 23.96 24.64
C CYS A 400 -25.50 22.62 24.78
N HIS A 401 -25.99 21.77 25.67
CA HIS A 401 -25.47 20.44 25.94
C HIS A 401 -26.59 19.41 25.80
N HIS A 402 -26.35 18.37 25.01
CA HIS A 402 -27.19 17.18 25.01
C HIS A 402 -26.87 16.34 26.24
N VAL A 403 -27.86 16.08 27.10
CA VAL A 403 -27.63 15.35 28.36
C VAL A 403 -27.28 13.90 28.08
N GLU A 404 -28.07 13.23 27.24
CA GLU A 404 -27.67 12.03 26.52
C GLU A 404 -26.98 12.43 25.22
N TRP A 405 -25.70 12.09 25.08
CA TRP A 405 -24.92 12.52 23.92
C TRP A 405 -25.44 11.87 22.63
N LEU A 406 -25.44 12.64 21.53
CA LEU A 406 -25.82 12.14 20.21
C LEU A 406 -24.98 10.91 19.80
N SER A 407 -23.69 10.90 20.13
CA SER A 407 -22.80 9.75 19.88
C SER A 407 -23.14 8.49 20.68
N ARG A 408 -23.99 8.60 21.71
CA ARG A 408 -24.51 7.50 22.51
C ARG A 408 -26.00 7.21 22.21
N GLY A 409 -26.53 7.74 21.11
CA GLY A 409 -27.91 7.53 20.69
C GLY A 409 -28.92 8.53 21.26
N GLY A 410 -28.46 9.56 21.97
CA GLY A 410 -29.32 10.65 22.44
C GLY A 410 -29.98 11.40 21.28
N THR A 411 -31.15 11.96 21.52
CA THR A 411 -31.91 12.70 20.50
C THR A 411 -31.54 14.18 20.47
N ASP A 412 -31.61 14.79 19.29
CA ASP A 412 -31.48 16.24 19.16
C ASP A 412 -32.83 16.92 19.41
N SER A 413 -33.20 17.01 20.68
CA SER A 413 -34.52 17.48 21.11
C SER A 413 -34.45 18.39 22.33
N VAL A 414 -35.50 19.18 22.56
CA VAL A 414 -35.60 20.09 23.73
C VAL A 414 -35.59 19.30 25.04
N GLN A 415 -36.17 18.10 25.03
CA GLN A 415 -36.24 17.16 26.16
C GLN A 415 -34.88 16.62 26.57
N ASN A 416 -33.89 16.65 25.66
CA ASN A 416 -32.55 16.12 25.88
C ASN A 416 -31.48 17.23 25.88
N THR A 417 -31.86 18.51 25.90
CA THR A 417 -30.90 19.62 25.83
C THR A 417 -31.04 20.60 26.98
N VAL A 418 -29.90 21.07 27.49
CA VAL A 418 -29.80 22.05 28.58
C VAL A 418 -28.78 23.13 28.24
N ALA A 419 -28.88 24.29 28.88
CA ALA A 419 -27.91 25.37 28.74
C ALA A 419 -26.98 25.45 29.95
N LEU A 420 -25.69 25.30 29.69
CA LEU A 420 -24.65 25.22 30.71
C LEU A 420 -23.67 26.39 30.56
N CYS A 421 -23.09 26.84 31.68
CA CYS A 421 -21.92 27.71 31.61
C CYS A 421 -20.69 26.91 31.14
N PRO A 422 -19.64 27.55 30.59
CA PRO A 422 -18.47 26.86 30.04
C PRO A 422 -17.79 25.87 30.99
N ASN A 423 -17.74 26.20 32.28
CA ASN A 423 -17.16 25.33 33.30
C ASN A 423 -17.99 24.05 33.49
N CYS A 424 -19.32 24.19 33.60
CA CYS A 424 -20.24 23.07 33.75
C CYS A 424 -20.34 22.25 32.46
N HIS A 425 -20.33 22.89 31.30
CA HIS A 425 -20.28 22.21 30.01
C HIS A 425 -19.02 21.35 29.89
N ARG A 426 -17.85 21.91 30.24
CA ARG A 426 -16.59 21.14 30.28
C ARG A 426 -16.63 20.02 31.32
N LYS A 427 -17.21 20.26 32.51
CA LYS A 427 -17.42 19.23 33.55
C LYS A 427 -18.18 18.04 32.97
N MET A 428 -19.26 18.27 32.23
CA MET A 428 -20.05 17.20 31.63
C MET A 428 -19.28 16.41 30.58
N HIS A 429 -18.48 17.06 29.72
CA HIS A 429 -17.65 16.34 28.74
C HIS A 429 -16.48 15.55 29.35
N VAL A 430 -16.03 15.91 30.56
CA VAL A 430 -14.87 15.28 31.23
C VAL A 430 -15.27 14.25 32.27
N LEU A 431 -16.26 14.55 33.12
CA LEU A 431 -16.67 13.71 34.26
C LEU A 431 -17.93 12.90 33.97
N ASP A 432 -18.92 13.51 33.31
CA ASP A 432 -20.16 12.86 32.87
C ASP A 432 -20.80 11.95 33.95
N SER A 433 -21.01 12.48 35.16
CA SER A 433 -21.47 11.70 36.31
C SER A 433 -22.96 11.34 36.20
N ASP A 434 -23.35 10.18 36.74
CA ASP A 434 -24.76 9.74 36.76
C ASP A 434 -25.68 10.75 37.48
N GLU A 435 -25.19 11.33 38.58
CA GLU A 435 -25.92 12.31 39.38
C GLU A 435 -26.18 13.60 38.59
N ASP A 436 -25.15 14.16 37.95
CA ASP A 436 -25.30 15.38 37.13
C ASP A 436 -26.22 15.12 35.92
N ARG A 437 -26.11 13.95 35.27
CA ARG A 437 -26.99 13.58 34.14
C ARG A 437 -28.45 13.50 34.57
N ALA A 438 -28.75 12.82 35.69
CA ALA A 438 -30.12 12.69 36.18
C ALA A 438 -30.73 14.06 36.49
N ALA A 439 -29.98 14.93 37.18
CA ALA A 439 -30.44 16.29 37.49
C ALA A 439 -30.68 17.14 36.22
N LEU A 440 -29.84 16.98 35.19
CA LEU A 440 -30.00 17.70 33.94
C LEU A 440 -31.15 17.16 33.07
N LEU A 441 -31.42 15.85 33.09
CA LEU A 441 -32.57 15.26 32.42
C LEU A 441 -33.88 15.75 33.05
N GLU A 442 -33.94 15.81 34.38
CA GLU A 442 -35.07 16.39 35.10
C GLU A 442 -35.27 17.86 34.69
N LYS A 443 -34.20 18.67 34.70
CA LYS A 443 -34.25 20.08 34.25
C LYS A 443 -34.68 20.24 32.79
N ALA A 444 -34.25 19.35 31.89
CA ALA A 444 -34.62 19.42 30.48
C ALA A 444 -36.13 19.14 30.26
N GLN A 445 -36.75 18.38 31.17
CA GLN A 445 -38.15 17.97 31.13
C GLN A 445 -39.09 18.90 31.93
N GLU A 446 -38.62 19.49 33.04
CA GLU A 446 -39.41 20.40 33.89
C GLU A 446 -39.86 21.67 33.16
N ASP A 447 -39.04 22.17 32.23
CA ASP A 447 -39.23 23.45 31.56
C ASP A 447 -39.87 23.30 30.16
N LEU A 448 -40.85 22.40 30.00
CA LEU A 448 -41.57 22.12 28.74
C LEU A 448 -43.02 22.61 28.72
#